data_AF-F5S6C4-F1
#
_entry.id   AF-F5S6C4-F1
#
_cell.length_a   1.000
_cell.length_b   1.000
_cell.length_c   1.000
_cell.angle_alpha   90.00
_cell.angle_beta   90.00
_cell.angle_gamma   90.00
#
_symmetry.space_group_name_H-M   'P 1'
#
loop_
_entity.id
_entity.type
_entity.pdbx_description
1 polymer ?
#
loop_
_entity_poly.entity_id
_entity_poly.type
_entity_poly.pdbx_seq_one_letter_code
_entity_poly.pdbx_strand_id
1 'polypeptide(L)'
;MTQKSLPIIPWMGGKRRLAKRLLPLFPEHSCYVELFAGGAALFFMREQAAKTEVLNDINGQLVNLYRVVQHHFDEFVRQFDYTLTSREVFTRLHATP
;
A
#
# COMPACT_ATOMS: atom_id res chain seq x y z
N MET A 1 20.84 5.86 -4.70
CA MET A 1 19.72 6.47 -3.93
C MET A 1 18.53 5.55 -4.04
N THR A 2 18.13 4.86 -2.97
CA THR A 2 16.90 4.06 -2.96
C THR A 2 15.70 5.01 -3.03
N GLN A 3 14.90 4.90 -4.07
CA GLN A 3 13.70 5.73 -4.26
C GLN A 3 12.69 5.35 -3.16
N LYS A 4 12.34 6.31 -2.29
CA LYS A 4 11.33 6.07 -1.23
C LYS A 4 9.95 6.06 -1.86
N SER A 5 9.33 4.89 -1.89
CA SER A 5 7.94 4.73 -2.30
C SER A 5 7.00 5.27 -1.23
N LEU A 6 5.91 5.92 -1.66
CA LEU A 6 4.84 6.35 -0.75
C LEU A 6 3.75 5.28 -0.71
N PRO A 7 2.95 5.22 0.37
CA PRO A 7 1.71 4.46 0.40
C PRO A 7 0.86 4.70 -0.83
N ILE A 8 0.36 3.62 -1.43
CA ILE A 8 -0.45 3.65 -2.66
C ILE A 8 -1.79 4.36 -2.42
N ILE A 9 -2.35 4.24 -1.22
CA ILE A 9 -3.65 4.81 -0.86
C ILE A 9 -3.59 5.59 0.45
N PRO A 10 -4.40 6.64 0.62
CA PRO A 10 -4.67 7.20 1.93
C PRO A 10 -5.42 6.17 2.78
N TRP A 11 -5.01 6.03 4.04
CA TRP A 11 -5.63 5.11 4.99
C TRP A 11 -5.87 5.80 6.33
N MET A 12 -7.05 5.60 6.91
CA MET A 12 -7.33 6.08 8.26
C MET A 12 -6.39 5.40 9.27
N GLY A 13 -5.75 6.19 10.12
CA GLY A 13 -4.70 5.68 11.03
C GLY A 13 -3.33 5.50 10.38
N GLY A 14 -3.12 5.97 9.14
CA GLY A 14 -1.85 5.87 8.44
C GLY A 14 -0.66 6.47 9.22
N LYS A 15 0.36 5.65 9.50
CA LYS A 15 1.53 6.00 10.31
C LYS A 15 2.55 6.92 9.62
N ARG A 16 2.24 7.50 8.46
CA ARG A 16 3.19 8.28 7.62
C ARG A 16 3.85 9.43 8.39
N ARG A 17 3.10 10.17 9.21
CA ARG A 17 3.62 11.26 10.05
C ARG A 17 4.49 10.75 11.20
N LEU A 18 4.19 9.56 11.72
CA LEU A 18 4.91 8.92 12.82
C LEU A 18 6.14 8.14 12.36
N ALA A 19 6.25 7.80 11.07
CA ALA A 19 7.35 7.00 10.53
C ALA A 19 8.73 7.56 10.88
N LYS A 20 8.91 8.89 10.83
CA LYS A 20 10.18 9.55 11.20
C LYS A 20 10.60 9.30 12.66
N ARG A 21 9.64 9.05 13.56
CA ARG A 21 9.88 8.75 14.97
C ARG A 21 9.98 7.25 15.24
N LEU A 22 9.22 6.44 14.50
CA LEU A 22 9.13 4.99 14.74
C LEU A 22 10.25 4.19 14.07
N LEU A 23 10.61 4.52 12.82
CA LEU A 23 11.60 3.75 12.06
C LEU A 23 12.99 3.71 12.72
N PRO A 24 13.51 4.80 13.33
CA PRO A 24 14.79 4.74 14.05
C PRO A 24 14.78 3.83 15.29
N LEU A 25 13.59 3.46 15.78
CA LEU A 25 13.43 2.59 16.95
C LEU A 25 13.36 1.11 16.57
N PHE A 26 13.34 0.79 15.26
CA PHE A 26 13.32 -0.59 14.82
C PHE A 26 14.69 -1.21 15.05
N PRO A 27 14.78 -2.38 15.69
CA PRO A 27 16.03 -3.11 15.82
C PRO A 27 16.50 -3.61 14.45
N GLU A 28 17.75 -4.07 14.35
CA GLU A 28 18.18 -4.86 13.20
C GLU A 28 17.33 -6.14 13.11
N HIS A 29 16.89 -6.48 11.90
CA HIS A 29 16.03 -7.63 11.67
C HIS A 29 16.23 -8.18 10.26
N SER A 30 16.12 -9.51 10.14
CA SER A 30 16.10 -10.21 8.87
C SER A 30 14.69 -10.49 8.37
N CYS A 31 13.68 -10.38 9.25
CA CYS A 31 12.27 -10.54 8.93
C CYS A 31 11.48 -9.35 9.46
N TYR A 32 10.74 -8.67 8.60
CA TYR A 32 9.79 -7.63 8.97
C TYR A 32 8.36 -8.16 8.82
N VAL A 33 7.55 -7.94 9.85
CA VAL A 33 6.14 -8.36 9.87
C VAL A 33 5.28 -7.16 10.26
N GLU A 34 4.36 -6.77 9.38
CA GLU A 34 3.35 -5.75 9.67
C GLU A 34 1.97 -6.42 9.70
N LEU A 35 1.51 -6.75 10.91
CA LEU A 35 0.27 -7.50 11.13
C LEU A 35 -1.01 -6.71 10.80
N PHE A 36 -0.94 -5.38 10.90
CA PHE A 36 -2.03 -4.44 10.65
C PHE A 36 -1.53 -3.37 9.68
N ALA A 37 -1.31 -3.77 8.43
CA ALA A 37 -0.67 -2.94 7.43
C ALA A 37 -1.44 -1.63 7.18
N GLY A 38 -2.76 -1.69 7.04
CA GLY A 38 -3.53 -0.58 6.48
C GLY A 38 -2.88 -0.08 5.18
N GLY A 39 -2.56 1.22 5.09
CA GLY A 39 -1.83 1.77 3.95
C GLY A 39 -0.34 1.38 3.84
N ALA A 40 0.18 0.50 4.70
CA ALA A 40 1.56 -0.01 4.70
C ALA A 40 2.63 1.11 4.77
N ALA A 41 2.37 2.13 5.59
CA ALA A 41 3.21 3.31 5.65
C ALA A 41 4.62 3.02 6.17
N LEU A 42 4.77 2.17 7.19
CA LEU A 42 6.10 1.85 7.72
C LEU A 42 6.87 0.93 6.79
N PHE A 43 6.18 -0.05 6.18
CA PHE A 43 6.71 -0.89 5.12
C PHE A 43 7.37 -0.08 3.98
N PHE A 44 6.64 0.83 3.33
CA PHE A 44 7.19 1.57 2.18
C PHE A 44 8.20 2.66 2.55
N MET A 45 8.15 3.18 3.77
CA MET A 45 9.02 4.28 4.20
C MET A 45 10.33 3.82 4.86
N ARG A 46 10.45 2.54 5.21
CA ARG A 46 11.71 1.98 5.73
C ARG A 46 12.78 2.05 4.64
N GLU A 47 14.00 2.39 5.03
CA GLU A 47 15.08 2.66 4.06
C GLU A 47 15.65 1.38 3.43
N GLN A 48 15.54 0.27 4.17
CA GLN A 48 16.06 -1.04 3.78
C GLN A 48 14.96 -2.08 3.98
N ALA A 49 14.71 -2.87 2.93
CA ALA A 49 13.91 -4.07 3.06
C ALA A 49 14.69 -5.12 3.85
N ALA A 50 13.99 -5.85 4.71
CA ALA A 50 14.49 -7.04 5.35
C ALA A 50 14.57 -8.19 4.32
N LYS A 51 15.29 -9.25 4.67
CA LYS A 51 15.41 -10.46 3.82
C LYS A 51 14.04 -11.13 3.61
N THR A 52 13.16 -11.02 4.58
CA THR A 52 11.79 -11.55 4.54
C THR A 52 10.82 -10.49 5.01
N GLU A 53 9.72 -10.36 4.28
CA GLU A 53 8.74 -9.29 4.47
C GLU A 53 7.35 -9.93 4.50
N VAL A 54 6.59 -9.66 5.56
CA VAL A 54 5.22 -10.16 5.73
C VAL A 54 4.30 -8.96 5.93
N LEU A 55 3.44 -8.72 4.96
CA LEU A 55 2.41 -7.68 5.00
C LEU A 55 1.05 -8.35 5.20
N ASN A 56 0.37 -8.06 6.30
CA ASN A 56 -0.92 -8.64 6.64
C ASN A 56 -1.95 -7.56 6.97
N ASP A 57 -3.20 -7.79 6.58
CA ASP A 57 -4.36 -7.03 7.03
C ASP A 57 -5.61 -7.91 6.96
N ILE A 58 -6.59 -7.64 7.82
CA ILE A 58 -7.88 -8.36 7.79
C ILE A 58 -8.74 -7.94 6.59
N ASN A 59 -8.50 -6.75 6.03
CA ASN A 59 -9.25 -6.26 4.90
C ASN A 59 -8.80 -6.94 3.59
N GLY A 60 -9.59 -7.90 3.12
CA GLY A 60 -9.31 -8.64 1.89
C GLY A 60 -9.21 -7.77 0.63
N GLN A 61 -9.95 -6.65 0.55
CA GLN A 61 -9.88 -5.74 -0.60
C GLN A 61 -8.54 -4.97 -0.63
N LEU A 62 -8.02 -4.62 0.54
CA LEU A 62 -6.70 -4.00 0.69
C LEU A 62 -5.58 -4.98 0.28
N VAL A 63 -5.66 -6.22 0.75
CA VAL A 63 -4.71 -7.28 0.36
C VAL A 63 -4.79 -7.53 -1.15
N ASN A 64 -6.00 -7.56 -1.72
CA ASN A 64 -6.21 -7.70 -3.16
C ASN A 64 -5.56 -6.57 -3.96
N LEU A 65 -5.71 -5.31 -3.53
CA LEU A 65 -5.06 -4.17 -4.17
C LEU A 65 -3.54 -4.36 -4.23
N TYR A 66 -2.90 -4.71 -3.12
CA TYR A 66 -1.45 -4.94 -3.11
C TYR A 66 -1.02 -6.11 -4.00
N ARG A 67 -1.80 -7.20 -4.04
CA ARG A 67 -1.54 -8.33 -4.95
C ARG A 67 -1.67 -7.94 -6.43
N VAL A 68 -2.69 -7.18 -6.79
CA VAL A 68 -2.88 -6.68 -8.16
C VAL A 68 -1.73 -5.77 -8.55
N VAL A 69 -1.33 -4.83 -7.69
CA VAL A 69 -0.17 -3.97 -7.94
C VAL A 69 1.12 -4.78 -8.08
N GLN A 70 1.31 -5.82 -7.27
CA GLN A 70 2.51 -6.66 -7.32
C GLN A 70 2.62 -7.48 -8.62
N HIS A 71 1.50 -7.99 -9.13
CA HIS A 71 1.51 -8.97 -10.23
C HIS A 71 1.04 -8.41 -11.57
N HIS A 72 0.29 -7.31 -11.57
CA HIS A 72 -0.41 -6.78 -12.74
C HIS A 72 -0.39 -5.25 -12.79
N PHE A 73 0.74 -4.64 -12.38
CA PHE A 73 0.86 -3.17 -12.29
C PHE A 73 0.48 -2.43 -13.58
N ASP A 74 1.00 -2.85 -14.72
CA ASP A 74 0.75 -2.16 -15.99
C ASP A 74 -0.72 -2.23 -16.39
N GLU A 75 -1.37 -3.39 -16.21
CA GLU A 75 -2.80 -3.54 -16.48
C GLU A 75 -3.63 -2.71 -15.51
N PHE A 76 -3.25 -2.69 -14.23
CA PHE A 76 -3.90 -1.85 -13.23
C PHE A 76 -3.87 -0.37 -13.64
N VAL A 77 -2.71 0.15 -14.05
CA VAL A 77 -2.58 1.54 -14.53
C VAL A 77 -3.41 1.77 -15.80
N ARG A 78 -3.33 0.85 -16.77
CA ARG A 78 -4.04 0.95 -18.05
C ARG A 78 -5.56 1.04 -17.89
N GLN A 79 -6.15 0.43 -16.86
CA GLN A 79 -7.58 0.55 -16.58
C GLN A 79 -7.99 1.98 -16.18
N PHE A 80 -7.09 2.78 -15.62
CA PHE A 80 -7.37 4.17 -15.27
C PHE A 80 -6.99 5.14 -16.38
N ASP A 81 -6.10 4.76 -17.29
CA ASP A 81 -5.74 5.58 -18.44
C ASP A 81 -6.98 5.91 -19.28
N TYR A 82 -7.18 7.21 -19.49
CA TYR A 82 -8.32 7.76 -20.24
C TYR A 82 -9.70 7.45 -19.65
N THR A 83 -9.79 6.98 -18.40
CA THR A 83 -11.09 6.78 -17.74
C THR A 83 -11.81 8.11 -17.57
N LEU A 84 -13.05 8.18 -18.07
CA LEU A 84 -13.90 9.35 -17.90
C LEU A 84 -14.25 9.51 -16.41
N THR A 85 -13.95 10.69 -15.87
CA THR A 85 -14.29 11.03 -14.49
C THR A 85 -15.65 11.71 -14.46
N SER A 86 -16.69 11.00 -14.02
CA SER A 86 -18.03 11.55 -13.82
C SER A 86 -18.74 10.92 -12.62
N ARG A 87 -19.78 11.58 -12.11
CA ARG A 87 -20.62 11.03 -11.02
C ARG A 87 -21.33 9.75 -11.44
N GLU A 88 -21.71 9.65 -12.71
CA GLU A 88 -22.30 8.45 -13.29
C GLU A 88 -21.31 7.28 -13.29
N VAL A 89 -20.08 7.50 -13.75
CA VAL A 89 -19.02 6.47 -13.73
C VAL A 89 -18.71 6.02 -12.31
N PHE A 90 -18.63 6.94 -11.35
CA PHE A 90 -18.47 6.61 -9.93
C PHE A 90 -19.61 5.71 -9.42
N THR A 91 -20.86 6.09 -9.68
CA THR A 91 -22.03 5.34 -9.21
C THR A 91 -22.07 3.95 -9.82
N ARG A 92 -21.72 3.83 -11.11
CA ARG A 92 -21.60 2.54 -11.81
C ARG A 92 -20.54 1.64 -11.19
N LEU A 93 -19.33 2.15 -10.96
CA LEU A 93 -18.24 1.38 -10.37
C LEU A 93 -18.56 0.94 -8.94
N HIS A 94 -19.17 1.81 -8.14
CA HIS A 94 -19.61 1.50 -6.77
C HIS A 94 -20.70 0.41 -6.72
N ALA A 95 -21.50 0.25 -7.77
CA ALA A 95 -22.53 -0.79 -7.84
C ALA A 95 -21.97 -2.15 -8.30
N THR A 96 -20.70 -2.23 -8.68
CA THR A 96 -20.04 -3.49 -9.06
C THR A 96 -19.95 -4.40 -7.83
N PRO A 97 -20.37 -5.67 -7.91
CA PRO A 97 -20.32 -6.63 -6.80
C PRO A 97 -18.92 -6.87 -6.23
#